data_AF-A0A5M9WU76-F1
#
_entry.id   AF-A0A5M9WU76-F1
#
_cell.length_a   1.000
_cell.length_b   1.000
_cell.length_c   1.000
_cell.angle_alpha   90.00
_cell.angle_beta   90.00
_cell.angle_gamma   90.00
#
_symmetry.space_group_name_H-M   'P 1'
#
loop_
_entity.id
_entity.type
_entity.pdbx_description
1 polymer ?
#
loop_
_entity_poly.entity_id
_entity_poly.type
_entity_poly.pdbx_seq_one_letter_code
_entity_poly.pdbx_strand_id
1 'polypeptide(L)' 'MDQHAMRLKILSNLQEILEISDDIMPDENLEAIGLNSLKSIILIVKLEEGFEVTFNDEELLFENFSTINRIIQSLQSTSI' A
#
# COMPACT_ATOMS: atom_id res chain seq x y z
N MET A 1 12.30 -6.36 9.36
CA MET A 1 12.40 -5.08 8.62
C MET A 1 11.92 -3.98 9.55
N ASP A 2 12.62 -2.84 9.65
CA ASP A 2 12.14 -1.72 10.44
C ASP A 2 11.05 -0.90 9.69
N GLN A 3 10.31 -0.07 10.43
CA GLN A 3 9.19 0.71 9.90
C GLN A 3 9.62 1.71 8.81
N HIS A 4 10.86 2.21 8.85
CA HIS A 4 11.36 3.15 7.86
C HIS A 4 11.60 2.44 6.51
N ALA A 5 12.27 1.29 6.53
CA ALA A 5 12.49 0.46 5.34
C ALA A 5 11.17 0.01 4.70
N MET A 6 10.19 -0.37 5.52
CA MET A 6 8.84 -0.75 5.07
C MET A 6 8.17 0.39 4.29
N ARG A 7 8.21 1.60 4.86
CA ARG A 7 7.61 2.78 4.23
C ARG A 7 8.27 3.13 2.90
N LEU A 8 9.60 3.05 2.80
CA LEU A 8 10.32 3.30 1.55
C LEU A 8 9.90 2.31 0.46
N LYS A 9 9.73 1.03 0.79
CA LYS A 9 9.27 0.01 -0.16
C LYS A 9 7.84 0.27 -0.64
N ILE A 10 6.93 0.65 0.27
CA ILE A 10 5.55 1.01 -0.08
C ILE A 10 5.52 2.22 -1.01
N LEU A 11 6.30 3.27 -0.68
CA LEU A 11 6.42 4.48 -1.50
C LEU A 11 6.92 4.15 -2.91
N SER A 12 7.98 3.35 -3.03
CA SER A 12 8.52 2.93 -4.33
C SER A 12 7.47 2.20 -5.17
N ASN A 13 6.69 1.29 -4.58
CA ASN A 13 5.62 0.58 -5.29
C ASN A 13 4.51 1.53 -5.73
N LEU A 14 4.11 2.47 -4.87
CA LEU A 14 3.07 3.46 -5.18
C LEU A 14 3.49 4.39 -6.31
N GLN A 15 4.72 4.91 -6.29
CA GLN A 15 5.25 5.77 -7.35
C GLN A 15 5.27 5.05 -8.70
N GLU A 16 5.67 3.78 -8.71
CA GLU A 16 5.66 2.94 -9.92
C GLU A 16 4.23 2.71 -10.44
N ILE A 17 3.27 2.36 -9.56
CA ILE A 17 1.88 2.08 -9.95
C ILE A 17 1.13 3.35 -10.38
N LEU A 18 1.39 4.46 -9.69
CA LEU A 18 0.74 5.74 -9.96
C LEU A 18 1.40 6.51 -11.11
N GLU A 19 2.60 6.10 -11.53
CA GLU A 19 3.41 6.76 -12.55
C GLU A 19 3.74 8.21 -12.17
N ILE A 20 3.99 8.44 -10.88
CA ILE A 20 4.34 9.77 -10.34
C ILE A 20 5.75 9.75 -9.74
N SER A 21 6.39 10.91 -9.76
CA SER A 21 7.71 11.12 -9.15
C SER A 21 7.66 11.96 -7.87
N ASP A 22 6.48 12.46 -7.53
CA ASP A 22 6.26 13.34 -6.39
C ASP A 22 6.31 12.56 -5.07
N ASP A 23 6.62 13.28 -3.99
CA ASP A 23 6.50 12.77 -2.63
C ASP A 23 5.02 12.57 -2.28
N ILE A 24 4.70 11.38 -1.75
CA ILE A 24 3.36 11.04 -1.27
C ILE A 24 3.34 11.23 0.24
N MET A 25 2.44 12.09 0.73
CA MET A 25 2.31 12.29 2.18
C MET A 25 1.70 11.04 2.85
N PRO A 26 2.09 10.73 4.10
CA PRO A 26 1.70 9.46 4.73
C PRO A 26 0.17 9.29 4.92
N ASP A 27 -0.55 10.40 5.04
CA ASP A 27 -2.01 10.46 5.18
C ASP A 27 -2.71 11.03 3.93
N GLU A 28 -1.98 11.16 2.82
CA GLU A 28 -2.55 11.58 1.55
C GLU A 28 -3.55 10.55 1.03
N ASN A 29 -4.68 11.05 0.53
CA ASN A 29 -5.66 10.19 -0.12
C ASN A 29 -5.11 9.72 -1.47
N LEU A 30 -4.74 8.44 -1.54
CA LEU A 30 -4.16 7.83 -2.73
C LEU A 30 -5.15 7.81 -3.91
N GLU A 31 -6.46 7.80 -3.65
CA GLU A 31 -7.48 7.90 -4.71
C GLU A 31 -7.39 9.24 -5.44
N ALA A 32 -7.12 10.33 -4.71
CA ALA A 32 -7.02 11.68 -5.27
C ALA A 32 -5.82 11.84 -6.22
N ILE A 33 -4.80 10.99 -6.07
CA ILE A 33 -3.60 10.97 -6.91
C ILE A 33 -3.60 9.79 -7.91
N GLY A 34 -4.72 9.10 -8.08
CA GLY A 34 -4.94 8.15 -9.17
C GLY A 34 -4.94 6.68 -8.78
N LEU A 35 -4.94 6.33 -7.49
CA LEU A 35 -5.14 4.95 -7.05
C LEU A 35 -6.62 4.56 -7.25
N ASN A 36 -6.89 3.71 -8.23
CA ASN A 36 -8.22 3.19 -8.51
C ASN A 36 -8.30 1.69 -8.18
N SER A 37 -9.45 1.06 -8.38
CA SER A 37 -9.67 -0.35 -8.06
C SER A 37 -8.66 -1.29 -8.72
N LEU A 38 -8.30 -1.07 -9.99
CA LEU A 38 -7.34 -1.92 -10.70
C LEU A 38 -5.91 -1.74 -10.15
N LYS A 39 -5.49 -0.49 -9.95
CA LYS A 39 -4.18 -0.17 -9.35
C LYS A 39 -4.08 -0.65 -7.90
N SER A 40 -5.20 -0.68 -7.17
CA SER A 40 -5.27 -1.23 -5.81
C SER A 40 -5.04 -2.73 -5.79
N ILE A 41 -5.62 -3.49 -6.74
CA ILE A 41 -5.36 -4.93 -6.86
C ILE A 41 -3.87 -5.18 -7.14
N ILE A 42 -3.27 -4.41 -8.05
CA ILE A 42 -1.84 -4.51 -8.36
C ILE A 42 -0.99 -4.19 -7.13
N LEU A 43 -1.35 -3.15 -6.37
CA LEU A 43 -0.68 -2.79 -5.12
C LEU A 43 -0.74 -3.95 -4.14
N ILE A 44 -1.92 -4.49 -3.86
CA ILE A 44 -2.13 -5.60 -2.91
C ILE A 44 -1.23 -6.79 -3.27
N VAL A 45 -1.23 -7.23 -4.52
CA VAL A 45 -0.38 -8.33 -4.98
C VAL A 45 1.10 -8.03 -4.74
N LYS A 46 1.57 -6.81 -5.08
CA LYS A 46 2.96 -6.39 -4.83
C LYS A 46 3.31 -6.34 -3.33
N LEU A 47 2.35 -6.03 -2.47
CA LEU A 47 2.54 -6.01 -1.03
C LEU A 47 2.66 -7.44 -0.49
N GLU A 48 1.78 -8.35 -0.91
CA GLU A 48 1.82 -9.77 -0.53
C GLU A 48 3.14 -10.42 -0.93
N GLU A 49 3.53 -10.29 -2.20
CA GLU A 49 4.81 -10.81 -2.70
C GLU A 49 6.02 -10.14 -2.03
N GLY A 50 5.93 -8.83 -1.79
CA GLY A 50 7.03 -8.02 -1.27
C GLY A 50 7.28 -8.18 0.23
N PHE A 51 6.26 -8.53 1.00
CA PHE A 51 6.34 -8.69 2.46
C PHE A 51 6.09 -10.12 2.93
N GLU A 52 5.87 -11.06 2.01
CA GLU A 52 5.57 -12.47 2.30
C GLU A 52 4.34 -12.62 3.22
N VAL A 53 3.28 -11.86 2.90
CA VAL A 53 2.00 -11.87 3.63
C VAL A 53 0.85 -12.27 2.71
N THR A 54 -0.30 -12.58 3.28
CA THR A 54 -1.54 -12.79 2.54
C THR A 54 -2.68 -12.07 3.24
N PHE A 55 -3.34 -11.17 2.54
CA PHE A 55 -4.51 -10.46 3.06
C PHE A 55 -5.75 -11.33 2.93
N ASN A 56 -6.56 -11.39 3.99
CA ASN A 56 -7.85 -12.06 3.93
C ASN A 56 -8.87 -11.18 3.17
N ASP A 57 -9.93 -11.79 2.63
CA ASP A 57 -10.96 -11.07 1.86
C ASP A 57 -11.53 -9.83 2.57
N GLU A 58 -11.64 -9.87 3.91
CA GLU A 58 -12.10 -8.76 4.75
C GLU A 58 -11.09 -7.60 4.82
N GLU A 59 -9.80 -7.86 4.62
CA GLU A 59 -8.73 -6.87 4.60
C GLU A 59 -8.58 -6.21 3.23
N LEU A 60 -9.09 -6.82 2.16
CA LEU A 60 -9.03 -6.33 0.77
C LEU A 60 -9.94 -5.11 0.49
N LEU A 61 -10.57 -4.54 1.52
CA LEU A 61 -11.37 -3.32 1.40
C LEU A 61 -10.50 -2.15 0.97
N PHE A 62 -10.91 -1.43 -0.07
CA PHE A 62 -10.19 -0.28 -0.63
C PHE A 62 -9.81 0.77 0.43
N GLU A 63 -10.65 0.95 1.45
CA GLU A 63 -10.39 1.89 2.56
C GLU A 63 -9.08 1.60 3.29
N ASN A 64 -8.68 0.34 3.41
CA ASN A 64 -7.42 -0.09 4.05
C ASN A 64 -6.19 0.31 3.24
N PHE A 65 -6.35 0.61 1.96
CA PHE A 65 -5.27 0.99 1.04
C PHE A 65 -5.36 2.45 0.58
N SER A 66 -6.19 3.26 1.24
CA SER A 66 -6.42 4.67 0.85
C SER A 66 -5.31 5.64 1.26
N THR A 67 -4.42 5.27 2.19
CA THR A 67 -3.24 6.06 2.59
C THR A 67 -2.06 5.14 2.92
N ILE A 68 -0.83 5.66 2.90
CA ILE A 68 0.36 4.89 3.28
C ILE A 68 0.27 4.39 4.72
N ASN A 69 -0.21 5.23 5.65
CA ASN A 69 -0.35 4.84 7.05
C ASN A 69 -1.34 3.67 7.22
N ARG A 70 -2.45 3.67 6.47
CA ARG A 70 -3.39 2.54 6.50
C ARG A 70 -2.79 1.27 5.93
N ILE A 71 -2.04 1.36 4.83
CA ILE A 71 -1.32 0.21 4.25
C ILE A 71 -0.35 -0.39 5.27
N ILE A 72 0.41 0.46 5.99
CA ILE A 72 1.32 0.00 7.05
C ILE A 72 0.53 -0.70 8.17
N GLN A 73 -0.58 -0.13 8.61
CA GLN A 73 -1.44 -0.73 9.64
C GLN A 73 -2.01 -2.08 9.21
N SER A 74 -2.48 -2.20 7.96
CA SER A 74 -2.95 -3.47 7.39
C SER A 74 -1.84 -4.51 7.44
N LEU A 75 -0.67 -4.22 6.88
CA LEU A 75 0.47 -5.14 6.88
C LEU A 75 0.92 -5.59 8.28
N GLN A 76 0.85 -4.70 9.27
CA GLN A 76 1.17 -5.03 10.66
C GLN A 76 0.09 -5.91 11.32
N SER A 77 -1.16 -5.77 10.89
CA SER A 77 -2.29 -6.56 11.40
C SER A 77 -2.32 -7.97 10.77
N THR A 78 -1.86 -8.09 9.54
CA THR A 78 -1.81 -9.34 8.75
C THR A 78 -0.63 -10.26 9.11
N SER A 79 0.23 -9.88 10.07
CA SER A 79 1.34 -10.76 10.50
C SER A 79 0.81 -11.95 11.32
N ILE A 80 0.78 -13.13 10.68
CA ILE A 80 0.59 -14.46 11.28
C ILE A 80 1.95 -15.16 11.38
#